data_AF-A0A2G8QWW0-F1
#
_entry.id   AF-A0A2G8QWW0-F1
#
_cell.length_a   1.000
_cell.length_b   1.000
_cell.length_c   1.000
_cell.angle_alpha   90.00
_cell.angle_beta   90.00
_cell.angle_gamma   90.00
#
_symmetry.space_group_name_H-M   'P 1'
#
loop_
_entity.id
_entity.type
_entity.pdbx_description
1 polymer ?
#
loop_
_entity_poly.entity_id
_entity_poly.type
_entity_poly.pdbx_seq_one_letter_code
_entity_poly.pdbx_strand_id
1 'polypeptide(L)'
;MAADFALARTYTERLELRAAALDQNVGELSGGNQQMVVSAKWLATRPKVIILDELTKGIDVGSKADVHAFMAELAAEGLSAIMVSSEIPEILGMSDRVIVMRKGRIAAEFDRDGLTPEKLVRAAAGHEESAA
;
A
#
# COMPACT_ATOMS: atom_id res chain seq x y z
N MET A 1 -22.82 -3.80 17.14
CA MET A 1 -23.66 -3.74 15.92
C MET A 1 -23.70 -2.33 15.33
N ALA A 2 -24.36 -1.33 15.94
CA ALA A 2 -24.40 0.03 15.35
C ALA A 2 -23.01 0.67 15.14
N ALA A 3 -22.09 0.51 16.12
CA ALA A 3 -20.72 1.00 16.02
C ALA A 3 -19.90 0.29 14.93
N ASP A 4 -20.09 -1.02 14.77
CA ASP A 4 -19.39 -1.83 13.75
C ASP A 4 -19.83 -1.42 12.34
N PHE A 5 -21.13 -1.17 12.12
CA PHE A 5 -21.66 -0.67 10.85
C PHE A 5 -21.20 0.76 10.55
N ALA A 6 -21.06 1.61 11.57
CA ALA A 6 -20.51 2.96 11.38
C ALA A 6 -19.04 2.90 10.94
N LEU A 7 -18.24 2.05 11.60
CA LEU A 7 -16.84 1.82 11.26
C LEU A 7 -16.70 1.24 9.84
N ALA A 8 -17.50 0.21 9.53
CA ALA A 8 -17.52 -0.40 8.20
C ALA A 8 -17.84 0.64 7.13
N ARG A 9 -18.87 1.47 7.33
CA ARG A 9 -19.23 2.56 6.42
C ARG A 9 -18.07 3.53 6.20
N THR A 10 -17.42 4.00 7.26
CA THR A 10 -16.28 4.93 7.16
C THR A 10 -15.17 4.35 6.29
N TYR A 11 -14.77 3.10 6.52
CA TYR A 11 -13.68 2.51 5.72
C TYR A 11 -14.12 2.11 4.32
N THR A 12 -15.37 1.71 4.11
CA THR A 12 -15.92 1.46 2.77
C THR A 12 -15.89 2.72 1.93
N GLU A 13 -16.26 3.87 2.50
CA GLU A 13 -16.23 5.17 1.82
C GLU A 13 -14.78 5.63 1.56
N ARG A 14 -13.90 5.56 2.56
CA ARG A 14 -12.50 6.04 2.43
C ARG A 14 -11.64 5.19 1.48
N LEU A 15 -11.94 3.89 1.34
CA LEU A 15 -11.20 2.98 0.46
C LEU A 15 -11.92 2.73 -0.87
N GLU A 16 -13.02 3.44 -1.16
CA GLU A 16 -13.88 3.19 -2.33
C GLU A 16 -14.27 1.72 -2.52
N LEU A 17 -14.50 1.01 -1.41
CA LEU A 17 -14.82 -0.41 -1.44
C LEU A 17 -16.20 -0.60 -2.05
N ARG A 18 -16.25 -1.38 -3.13
CA ARG A 18 -17.48 -1.68 -3.88
C ARG A 18 -18.14 -2.95 -3.32
N ALA A 19 -19.17 -2.75 -2.51
CA ALA A 19 -20.05 -3.80 -2.01
C ALA A 19 -21.51 -3.41 -2.25
N ALA A 20 -22.37 -4.39 -2.51
CA ALA A 20 -23.80 -4.17 -2.69
C ALA A 20 -24.49 -3.77 -1.37
N ALA A 21 -23.95 -4.24 -0.24
CA ALA A 21 -24.38 -3.89 1.11
C ALA A 21 -23.23 -4.09 2.10
N LEU A 22 -23.29 -3.44 3.27
CA LEU A 22 -22.24 -3.54 4.30
C LEU A 22 -22.20 -4.90 5.01
N ASP A 23 -23.25 -5.71 4.88
CA ASP A 23 -23.37 -7.07 5.40
C ASP A 23 -23.18 -8.14 4.32
N GLN A 24 -22.80 -7.75 3.10
CA GLN A 24 -22.45 -8.69 2.04
C GLN A 24 -21.29 -9.59 2.49
N ASN A 25 -21.35 -10.87 2.13
CA ASN A 25 -20.27 -11.80 2.41
C ASN A 25 -18.99 -11.36 1.68
N VAL A 26 -17.90 -11.17 2.42
CA VAL A 26 -16.60 -10.74 1.88
C VAL A 26 -16.12 -11.68 0.77
N GLY A 27 -16.39 -12.99 0.87
CA GLY A 27 -15.99 -13.98 -0.14
C GLY A 27 -16.64 -13.77 -1.52
N GLU A 28 -17.70 -12.97 -1.62
CA GLU A 28 -18.39 -12.62 -2.86
C GLU A 28 -17.87 -11.33 -3.50
N LEU A 29 -17.02 -10.57 -2.80
CA LEU A 29 -16.39 -9.36 -3.33
C LEU A 29 -15.28 -9.72 -4.33
N SER A 30 -14.92 -8.79 -5.21
CA SER A 30 -13.72 -8.96 -6.05
C SER A 30 -12.46 -9.05 -5.19
N GLY A 31 -11.40 -9.70 -5.68
CA GLY A 31 -10.15 -9.88 -4.92
C GLY A 31 -9.56 -8.58 -4.36
N GLY A 32 -9.55 -7.50 -5.14
CA GLY A 32 -9.12 -6.18 -4.66
C GLY A 32 -9.99 -5.64 -3.52
N ASN A 33 -11.33 -5.78 -3.61
CA ASN A 33 -12.23 -5.39 -2.51
C ASN A 33 -12.04 -6.25 -1.27
N GLN A 34 -11.77 -7.56 -1.43
CA GLN A 34 -11.45 -8.44 -0.31
C GLN A 34 -10.18 -7.98 0.41
N GLN A 35 -9.14 -7.61 -0.34
CA GLN A 35 -7.90 -7.07 0.23
C GLN A 35 -8.15 -5.74 0.97
N MET A 36 -8.96 -4.85 0.40
CA MET A 36 -9.35 -3.59 1.06
C MET A 36 -10.13 -3.83 2.36
N VAL A 37 -11.02 -4.83 2.42
CA VAL A 37 -11.67 -5.22 3.70
C VAL A 37 -10.62 -5.61 4.75
N VAL A 38 -9.63 -6.41 4.37
CA VAL A 38 -8.58 -6.85 5.30
C VAL A 38 -7.75 -5.65 5.78
N SER A 39 -7.32 -4.78 4.87
CA SER A 39 -6.59 -3.55 5.20
C SER A 39 -7.42 -2.64 6.12
N ALA A 40 -8.70 -2.41 5.82
CA ALA A 40 -9.62 -1.64 6.63
C ALA A 40 -9.70 -2.16 8.08
N LYS A 41 -9.83 -3.49 8.24
CA LYS A 41 -9.89 -4.13 9.56
C LYS A 41 -8.64 -3.85 10.40
N TRP A 42 -7.45 -3.91 9.79
CA TRP A 42 -6.20 -3.63 10.49
C TRP A 42 -6.06 -2.15 10.82
N LEU A 43 -6.36 -1.26 9.87
CA LEU A 43 -6.32 0.19 10.08
C LEU A 43 -7.30 0.65 11.16
N ALA A 44 -8.47 0.01 11.28
CA ALA A 44 -9.45 0.30 12.31
C ALA A 44 -8.96 0.05 13.74
N THR A 45 -7.91 -0.78 13.91
CA THR A 45 -7.26 -0.97 15.23
C THR A 45 -6.40 0.23 15.66
N ARG A 46 -6.25 1.23 14.79
CA ARG A 46 -5.40 2.42 14.97
C ARG A 46 -3.96 2.05 15.35
N PRO A 47 -3.28 1.26 14.51
CA PRO A 47 -1.91 0.84 14.80
C PRO A 47 -0.96 2.04 14.74
N LYS A 48 0.15 1.97 15.49
CA LYS A 48 1.28 2.91 15.32
C LYS A 48 2.17 2.54 14.14
N VAL A 49 2.25 1.24 13.83
CA VAL A 49 3.07 0.68 12.75
C VAL A 49 2.24 -0.36 12.01
N ILE A 50 2.24 -0.31 10.68
CA ILE A 50 1.61 -1.33 9.82
C ILE A 50 2.60 -1.85 8.78
N ILE A 51 2.55 -3.16 8.52
CA ILE A 51 3.27 -3.79 7.41
C ILE A 51 2.25 -4.17 6.35
N LEU A 52 2.45 -3.71 5.13
CA LEU A 52 1.55 -3.91 4.01
C LEU A 52 2.31 -4.63 2.90
N ASP A 53 1.85 -5.83 2.55
CA ASP A 53 2.43 -6.64 1.49
C ASP A 53 1.51 -6.58 0.26
N GLU A 54 2.03 -6.01 -0.83
CA GLU A 54 1.36 -5.88 -2.12
C GLU A 54 -0.04 -5.24 -2.00
N LEU A 55 -0.14 -4.13 -1.25
CA LEU A 55 -1.40 -3.49 -0.82
C LEU A 55 -2.40 -3.30 -1.96
N THR A 56 -1.91 -2.83 -3.11
CA THR A 56 -2.76 -2.42 -4.23
C THR A 56 -2.97 -3.50 -5.29
N LYS A 57 -2.48 -4.72 -5.04
CA LYS A 57 -2.57 -5.81 -6.00
C LYS A 57 -4.02 -6.23 -6.23
N GLY A 58 -4.43 -6.31 -7.50
CA GLY A 58 -5.80 -6.69 -7.84
C GLY A 58 -6.88 -5.62 -7.57
N ILE A 59 -6.47 -4.41 -7.13
CA ILE A 59 -7.29 -3.19 -7.16
C ILE A 59 -7.19 -2.58 -8.57
N ASP A 60 -8.28 -1.98 -9.05
CA ASP A 60 -8.26 -1.30 -10.34
C ASP A 60 -7.38 -0.04 -10.31
N VAL A 61 -6.85 0.33 -11.48
CA VAL A 61 -5.91 1.46 -11.60
C VAL A 61 -6.51 2.77 -11.12
N GLY A 62 -7.84 2.96 -11.25
CA GLY A 62 -8.52 4.18 -10.80
C GLY A 62 -8.47 4.32 -9.28
N SER A 63 -8.86 3.27 -8.56
CA SER A 63 -8.93 3.31 -7.09
C SER A 63 -7.55 3.17 -6.40
N LYS A 64 -6.47 2.83 -7.11
CA LYS A 64 -5.10 2.84 -6.52
C LYS A 64 -4.71 4.23 -5.99
N ALA A 65 -5.05 5.28 -6.72
CA ALA A 65 -4.70 6.65 -6.34
C ALA A 65 -5.36 7.05 -5.01
N ASP A 66 -6.61 6.65 -4.80
CA ASP A 66 -7.36 6.95 -3.57
C ASP A 66 -6.80 6.19 -2.37
N VAL A 67 -6.42 4.91 -2.56
CA VAL A 67 -5.72 4.14 -1.51
C VAL A 67 -4.40 4.80 -1.14
N HIS A 68 -3.62 5.28 -2.12
CA HIS A 68 -2.37 5.99 -1.84
C HIS A 68 -2.61 7.30 -1.07
N ALA A 69 -3.61 8.09 -1.47
CA ALA A 69 -3.97 9.34 -0.80
C ALA A 69 -4.40 9.08 0.65
N PHE A 70 -5.26 8.08 0.87
CA PHE A 70 -5.70 7.69 2.20
C PHE A 70 -4.53 7.23 3.08
N MET A 71 -3.60 6.44 2.55
CA MET A 71 -2.42 6.02 3.30
C MET A 71 -1.48 7.19 3.62
N ALA A 72 -1.34 8.17 2.71
CA ALA A 72 -0.58 9.39 2.96
C ALA A 72 -1.21 10.25 4.08
N GLU A 73 -2.54 10.35 4.12
CA GLU A 73 -3.26 11.00 5.23
C GLU A 73 -2.94 10.32 6.57
N LEU A 74 -3.04 8.99 6.62
CA LEU A 74 -2.74 8.24 7.84
C LEU A 74 -1.28 8.40 8.27
N ALA A 75 -0.35 8.43 7.31
CA ALA A 75 1.06 8.69 7.60
C ALA A 75 1.25 10.08 8.21
N ALA A 76 0.56 11.10 7.68
CA ALA A 76 0.55 12.45 8.24
C ALA A 76 -0.08 12.51 9.65
N GLU A 77 -1.02 11.62 9.97
CA GLU A 77 -1.59 11.45 11.31
C GLU A 77 -0.66 10.67 12.28
N GLY A 78 0.51 10.23 11.83
CA GLY A 78 1.54 9.58 12.64
C GLY A 78 1.58 8.05 12.55
N LEU A 79 0.88 7.45 11.57
CA LEU A 79 1.06 6.03 11.23
C LEU A 79 2.40 5.81 10.53
N SER A 80 3.23 4.90 11.05
CA SER A 80 4.39 4.41 10.31
C SER A 80 3.98 3.22 9.44
N ALA A 81 4.29 3.27 8.14
CA ALA A 81 4.03 2.16 7.23
C ALA A 81 5.34 1.55 6.72
N ILE A 82 5.41 0.21 6.72
CA ILE A 82 6.42 -0.55 5.97
C ILE A 82 5.66 -1.22 4.83
N MET A 83 5.96 -0.82 3.60
CA MET A 83 5.35 -1.40 2.41
C MET A 83 6.31 -2.31 1.69
N VAL A 84 5.80 -3.48 1.31
CA VAL A 84 6.42 -4.37 0.34
C VAL A 84 5.60 -4.27 -0.93
N SER A 85 6.20 -3.83 -2.01
CA SER A 85 5.53 -3.70 -3.30
C SER A 85 6.52 -3.95 -4.43
N SER A 86 6.02 -4.52 -5.52
CA SER A 86 6.71 -4.65 -6.80
C SER A 86 6.24 -3.60 -7.83
N GLU A 87 5.27 -2.76 -7.46
CA GLU A 87 4.70 -1.71 -8.31
C GLU A 87 5.49 -0.40 -8.14
N ILE A 88 6.30 -0.06 -9.15
CA ILE A 88 7.13 1.15 -9.12
C ILE A 88 6.34 2.44 -8.82
N PRO A 89 5.15 2.69 -9.40
CA PRO A 89 4.38 3.89 -9.10
C PRO A 89 3.98 4.01 -7.62
N GLU A 90 3.68 2.89 -6.97
CA GLU A 90 3.34 2.83 -5.55
C GLU A 90 4.57 3.16 -4.69
N ILE A 91 5.72 2.55 -5.01
CA ILE A 91 7.00 2.81 -4.35
C ILE A 91 7.35 4.31 -4.42
N LEU A 92 7.28 4.91 -5.60
CA LEU A 92 7.63 6.32 -5.82
C LEU A 92 6.63 7.28 -5.16
N GLY A 93 5.33 6.95 -5.19
CA GLY A 93 4.30 7.79 -4.62
C GLY A 93 4.35 7.85 -3.09
N MET A 94 4.60 6.71 -2.45
CA MET A 94 4.32 6.55 -1.02
C MET A 94 5.56 6.46 -0.12
N SER A 95 6.73 6.16 -0.68
CA SER A 95 7.91 5.85 0.14
C SER A 95 8.79 7.07 0.39
N ASP A 96 9.11 7.31 1.66
CA ASP A 96 10.15 8.29 2.04
C ASP A 96 11.57 7.71 1.92
N ARG A 97 11.68 6.39 2.07
CA ARG A 97 12.90 5.59 1.95
C ARG A 97 12.56 4.25 1.31
N VAL A 98 13.42 3.78 0.42
CA VAL A 98 13.24 2.51 -0.29
C VAL A 98 14.44 1.61 -0.08
N ILE A 99 14.16 0.37 0.31
CA ILE A 99 15.15 -0.70 0.40
C ILE A 99 14.88 -1.69 -0.72
N VAL A 100 15.82 -1.81 -1.65
CA VAL A 100 15.76 -2.81 -2.72
C VAL A 100 16.43 -4.09 -2.23
N MET A 101 15.67 -5.18 -2.21
CA MET A 101 16.19 -6.50 -1.83
C MET A 101 16.42 -7.39 -3.04
N ARG A 102 17.54 -8.13 -3.06
CA ARG A 102 17.87 -9.13 -4.08
C ARG A 102 18.49 -10.36 -3.43
N LYS A 103 17.94 -11.55 -3.71
CA LYS A 103 18.42 -12.85 -3.17
C LYS A 103 18.60 -12.80 -1.63
N GLY A 104 17.63 -12.22 -0.93
CA GLY A 104 17.62 -12.12 0.54
C GLY A 104 18.61 -11.12 1.14
N ARG A 105 19.27 -10.28 0.33
CA ARG A 105 20.18 -9.23 0.79
C ARG A 105 19.71 -7.85 0.32
N ILE A 106 20.07 -6.82 1.06
CA ILE A 106 19.89 -5.44 0.62
C ILE A 106 20.84 -5.20 -0.55
N ALA A 107 20.28 -4.81 -1.69
CA ALA A 107 21.01 -4.50 -2.91
C ALA A 107 21.25 -3.00 -3.09
N ALA A 108 20.30 -2.17 -2.64
CA ALA A 108 20.41 -0.73 -2.66
C ALA A 108 19.47 -0.12 -1.62
N GLU A 109 19.78 1.11 -1.23
CA GLU A 109 18.97 1.95 -0.38
C GLU A 109 18.88 3.33 -1.04
N PHE A 110 17.67 3.89 -1.06
CA PHE A 110 17.42 5.21 -1.60
C PHE A 110 16.56 6.01 -0.63
N ASP A 111 16.88 7.28 -0.47
CA ASP A 111 15.94 8.27 0.04
C ASP A 111 15.02 8.73 -1.09
N ARG A 112 13.91 9.40 -0.74
CA ARG A 112 12.96 9.96 -1.71
C ARG A 112 13.63 10.91 -2.72
N ASP A 113 14.64 11.66 -2.28
CA ASP A 113 15.32 12.62 -3.15
C ASP A 113 16.17 11.91 -4.22
N GLY A 114 15.95 12.29 -5.48
CA GLY A 114 16.62 11.68 -6.63
C GLY A 114 16.24 10.22 -6.90
N LEU A 115 15.16 9.70 -6.31
CA LEU A 115 14.63 8.37 -6.61
C LEU A 115 13.91 8.36 -7.97
N THR A 116 14.27 7.42 -8.84
CA THR A 116 13.64 7.28 -10.17
C THR A 116 13.28 5.81 -10.47
N PRO A 117 12.29 5.55 -11.36
CA PRO A 117 11.99 4.21 -11.84
C PRO A 117 13.23 3.45 -12.32
N GLU A 118 14.10 4.12 -13.07
CA GLU A 118 15.29 3.52 -13.68
C GLU A 118 16.26 3.05 -12.61
N LYS A 119 16.51 3.87 -11.57
CA LYS A 119 17.39 3.50 -10.44
C LYS A 119 16.86 2.27 -9.70
N LEU A 120 15.55 2.22 -9.46
CA LEU A 120 14.89 1.08 -8.82
C LEU A 120 15.03 -0.20 -9.63
N VAL A 121 14.69 -0.15 -10.92
CA VAL A 121 14.78 -1.30 -11.84
C VAL A 121 16.23 -1.78 -11.95
N ARG A 122 17.18 -0.86 -12.08
CA ARG A 122 18.61 -1.17 -12.20
C ARG A 122 19.13 -1.89 -10.96
N ALA A 123 18.79 -1.39 -9.77
CA ALA A 123 19.13 -2.02 -8.50
C ALA A 123 18.50 -3.42 -8.34
N ALA A 124 17.23 -3.55 -8.71
CA ALA A 124 16.49 -4.83 -8.63
C ALA A 124 17.07 -5.88 -9.61
N ALA A 125 17.40 -5.48 -10.83
CA ALA A 125 18.00 -6.33 -11.85
C ALA A 125 19.47 -6.70 -11.57
N GLY A 126 20.15 -5.91 -10.73
CA GLY A 126 21.55 -6.13 -10.37
C GLY A 126 22.56 -5.61 -11.39
N HIS A 127 22.20 -4.55 -12.08
CA HIS A 127 23.16 -3.78 -12.88
C HIS A 127 23.86 -2.76 -11.97
N GLU A 128 25.11 -2.99 -11.63
CA GLU A 128 25.93 -2.00 -10.92
C GLU A 128 26.22 -0.82 -11.86
N GLU A 129 26.20 0.40 -11.32
CA GLU A 129 26.92 1.50 -11.95
C GLU A 129 28.40 1.20 -11.68
N SER A 130 29.12 0.73 -12.71
CA SER A 130 30.58 0.73 -12.63
C SER A 130 30.99 2.16 -12.32
N ALA A 131 31.45 2.39 -11.09
CA ALA A 131 32.12 3.63 -10.74
C ALA A 131 33.29 3.80 -11.72
N ALA A 132 33.15 4.80 -12.60
CA ALA A 132 34.22 5.26 -13.47
C ALA A 132 35.21 6.12 -12.68
#